data_AF-A0A7S1WH60-F1
#
_entry.id   AF-A0A7S1WH60-F1
#
_cell.length_a   1.000
_cell.length_b   1.000
_cell.length_c   1.000
_cell.angle_alpha   90.00
_cell.angle_beta   90.00
_cell.angle_gamma   90.00
#
_symmetry.space_group_name_H-M   'P 1'
#
loop_
_entity.id
_entity.type
_entity.pdbx_description
1 polymer ?
#
loop_
_entity_poly.entity_id
_entity_poly.type
_entity_poly.pdbx_seq_one_letter_code
_entity_poly.pdbx_strand_id
1 'polypeptide(L)'
;MLRASSRMEEDAGEVEAFLVRHGLDRYTALLINNEDGVGSSLESLRLADDATLTEVGLPQSARQRLLRAIEAPAEEPERPASQPGAPQPGAPPGRGPAAGGARPSSADASASSTPRW
;
A
#
# COMPACT_ATOMS: atom_id res chain seq x y z
N MET A 1 33.43 -24.80 11.20
CA MET A 1 33.06 -23.62 10.39
C MET A 1 31.71 -23.11 10.87
N LEU A 2 31.65 -22.15 11.80
CA LEU A 2 30.37 -21.61 12.33
C LEU A 2 30.21 -20.08 12.16
N ARG A 3 31.15 -19.39 11.52
CA ARG A 3 31.08 -17.92 11.36
C ARG A 3 30.27 -17.44 10.15
N ALA A 4 29.98 -18.31 9.18
CA ALA A 4 29.22 -17.93 7.99
C ALA A 4 27.72 -17.76 8.31
N SER A 5 27.19 -18.58 9.22
CA SER A 5 25.78 -18.57 9.59
C SER A 5 25.35 -17.27 10.27
N SER A 6 26.14 -16.72 11.20
CA SER A 6 25.80 -15.44 11.86
C SER A 6 25.72 -14.27 10.89
N ARG A 7 26.52 -14.27 9.83
CA ARG A 7 26.50 -13.20 8.84
C ARG A 7 25.22 -13.25 7.99
N MET A 8 24.86 -14.45 7.53
CA MET A 8 23.61 -14.67 6.79
C MET A 8 22.37 -14.34 7.63
N GLU A 9 22.38 -14.62 8.93
CA GLU A 9 21.29 -14.30 9.85
C GLU A 9 21.14 -12.78 10.07
N GLU A 10 22.26 -12.06 10.16
CA GLU A 10 22.29 -10.59 10.30
C GLU A 10 21.79 -9.90 9.02
N ASP A 11 22.26 -10.34 7.85
CA ASP A 11 21.79 -9.85 6.56
C ASP A 11 20.28 -10.11 6.34
N ALA A 12 19.78 -11.29 6.72
CA ALA A 12 18.36 -11.62 6.63
C ALA A 12 17.51 -10.72 7.54
N GLY A 13 18.00 -10.40 8.74
CA GLY A 13 17.35 -9.43 9.63
C GLY A 13 17.32 -8.01 9.06
N GLU A 14 18.36 -7.61 8.34
CA GLU A 14 18.41 -6.30 7.66
C GLU A 14 17.40 -6.20 6.51
N VAL A 15 17.27 -7.27 5.71
CA VAL A 15 16.25 -7.39 4.66
C VAL A 15 14.85 -7.37 5.25
N GLU A 16 14.60 -8.11 6.32
CA GLU A 16 13.32 -8.09 7.04
C GLU A 16 12.96 -6.68 7.52
N ALA A 17 13.88 -6.01 8.22
CA ALA A 17 13.64 -4.66 8.73
C ALA A 17 13.33 -3.65 7.62
N PHE A 18 14.01 -3.78 6.46
CA PHE A 18 13.74 -2.96 5.28
C PHE A 18 12.35 -3.24 4.69
N LEU A 19 11.99 -4.51 4.48
CA LEU A 19 10.69 -4.89 3.94
C LEU A 19 9.55 -4.48 4.87
N VAL A 20 9.69 -4.65 6.18
CA VAL A 20 8.73 -4.21 7.19
C VAL A 20 8.51 -2.69 7.10
N ARG A 21 9.59 -1.90 7.00
CA ARG A 21 9.50 -0.44 6.87
C ARG A 21 8.72 0.02 5.65
N HIS A 22 8.76 -0.76 4.56
CA HIS A 22 8.06 -0.46 3.31
C HIS A 22 6.71 -1.19 3.14
N GLY A 23 6.23 -1.89 4.18
CA GLY A 23 4.94 -2.60 4.16
C GLY A 23 4.95 -3.87 3.31
N LEU A 24 6.12 -4.49 3.13
CA LEU A 24 6.37 -5.70 2.36
C LEU A 24 6.69 -6.93 3.23
N ASP A 25 6.54 -6.81 4.55
CA ASP A 25 6.74 -7.86 5.57
C ASP A 25 6.20 -9.25 5.16
N ARG A 26 4.99 -9.31 4.62
CA ARG A 26 4.34 -10.56 4.18
C ARG A 26 5.11 -11.31 3.07
N TYR A 27 6.03 -10.63 2.38
CA TYR A 27 6.87 -11.21 1.32
C TYR A 27 8.28 -11.54 1.81
N THR A 28 8.64 -11.17 3.05
CA THR A 28 9.96 -11.42 3.64
C THR A 28 10.27 -12.91 3.66
N ALA A 29 9.38 -13.74 4.21
CA ALA A 29 9.58 -15.19 4.25
C ALA A 29 9.72 -15.79 2.84
N LEU A 30 9.03 -15.21 1.86
CA LEU A 30 9.05 -15.68 0.47
C LEU A 30 10.37 -15.32 -0.23
N LEU A 31 10.96 -14.16 0.09
CA LEU A 31 12.25 -13.72 -0.42
C LEU A 31 13.44 -14.44 0.27
N ILE A 32 13.37 -14.63 1.59
CA ILE A 32 14.44 -15.27 2.38
C ILE A 32 14.55 -16.77 2.10
N ASN A 33 13.42 -17.46 1.94
CA ASN A 33 13.41 -18.90 1.66
C ASN A 33 13.58 -19.23 0.17
N ASN A 34 13.85 -18.23 -0.68
CA ASN A 34 14.01 -18.45 -2.11
C ASN A 34 15.40 -19.01 -2.44
N GLU A 35 15.44 -19.96 -3.36
CA GLU A 35 16.62 -20.74 -3.74
C GLU A 35 17.67 -19.89 -4.47
N ASP A 36 17.24 -18.82 -5.15
CA ASP A 36 18.11 -17.86 -5.84
C ASP A 36 18.84 -16.90 -4.89
N GLY A 37 18.51 -16.94 -3.59
CA GLY A 37 19.18 -16.13 -2.57
C GLY A 37 18.90 -14.62 -2.67
N VAL A 38 17.87 -14.22 -3.41
CA VAL A 38 17.47 -12.81 -3.64
C VAL A 38 17.21 -12.07 -2.32
N GLY A 39 16.59 -12.73 -1.34
CA GLY A 39 16.34 -12.16 -0.01
C GLY A 39 17.45 -12.41 1.01
N SER A 40 18.62 -12.91 0.60
CA SER A 40 19.71 -13.24 1.54
C SER A 40 20.40 -12.02 2.11
N SER A 41 20.43 -10.91 1.36
CA SER A 41 21.08 -9.64 1.72
C SER A 41 20.40 -8.49 0.97
N LEU A 42 20.47 -7.26 1.51
CA LEU A 42 19.98 -6.07 0.80
C LEU A 42 20.68 -5.88 -0.54
N GLU A 43 21.97 -6.17 -0.63
CA GLU A 43 22.73 -6.04 -1.88
C GLU A 43 22.22 -7.00 -2.97
N SER A 44 21.91 -8.25 -2.62
CA SER A 44 21.26 -9.21 -3.52
C SER A 44 19.90 -8.72 -4.00
N LEU A 45 19.13 -8.09 -3.10
CA LEU A 45 17.84 -7.50 -3.42
C LEU A 45 17.96 -6.33 -4.41
N ARG A 46 19.05 -5.55 -4.34
CA ARG A 46 19.35 -4.46 -5.29
C ARG A 46 19.84 -4.96 -6.64
N LEU A 47 20.53 -6.10 -6.65
CA LEU A 47 21.02 -6.77 -7.87
C LEU A 47 19.90 -7.54 -8.59
N ALA A 48 18.80 -7.85 -7.90
CA ALA A 48 17.67 -8.56 -8.48
C ALA A 48 16.84 -7.66 -9.40
N ASP A 49 16.65 -8.11 -10.64
CA ASP A 49 15.81 -7.46 -11.64
C ASP A 49 14.30 -7.76 -11.44
N ASP A 50 13.42 -6.97 -12.09
CA ASP A 50 11.96 -7.21 -12.06
C ASP A 50 11.58 -8.62 -12.52
N ALA A 51 12.37 -9.20 -13.45
CA ALA A 51 12.20 -10.58 -13.90
C ALA A 51 12.39 -11.56 -12.73
N THR A 52 13.50 -11.46 -12.00
CA THR A 52 13.79 -12.31 -10.84
C THR A 52 12.73 -12.16 -9.76
N LEU A 53 12.35 -10.91 -9.43
CA LEU A 53 11.28 -10.66 -8.46
C LEU A 53 9.91 -11.21 -8.91
N THR A 54 9.68 -11.32 -10.22
CA THR A 54 8.48 -11.97 -10.78
C THR A 54 8.53 -13.48 -10.61
N GLU A 55 9.68 -14.11 -10.86
CA GLU A 55 9.87 -15.57 -10.70
C GLU A 55 9.73 -16.01 -9.24
N VAL A 56 10.20 -15.16 -8.33
CA VAL A 56 10.01 -15.34 -6.89
C VAL A 56 8.51 -15.26 -6.50
N GLY A 57 7.66 -14.71 -7.36
CA GLY A 57 6.20 -14.64 -7.16
C GLY A 57 5.71 -13.33 -6.54
N LEU A 58 6.52 -12.27 -6.54
CA LEU A 58 6.06 -10.97 -6.06
C LEU A 58 5.06 -10.35 -7.06
N PRO A 59 3.91 -9.86 -6.57
CA PRO A 59 2.97 -9.14 -7.42
C PRO A 59 3.58 -7.81 -7.88
N GLN A 60 3.19 -7.35 -9.07
CA GLN A 60 3.75 -6.16 -9.72
C GLN A 60 3.74 -4.91 -8.81
N SER A 61 2.66 -4.70 -8.04
CA SER A 61 2.57 -3.58 -7.10
C SER A 61 3.59 -3.66 -5.95
N ALA A 62 3.99 -4.86 -5.52
CA ALA A 62 5.02 -5.04 -4.49
C ALA A 62 6.41 -4.78 -5.07
N ARG A 63 6.70 -5.29 -6.28
CA ARG A 63 7.97 -5.09 -6.97
C ARG A 63 8.26 -3.61 -7.23
N GLN A 64 7.28 -2.87 -7.74
CA GLN A 64 7.42 -1.44 -7.99
C GLN A 64 7.71 -0.64 -6.71
N ARG A 65 7.12 -1.03 -5.57
CA ARG A 65 7.45 -0.42 -4.27
C ARG A 65 8.85 -0.78 -3.80
N LEU A 66 9.26 -2.03 -4.00
CA LEU A 66 10.59 -2.51 -3.64
C LEU A 66 11.66 -1.76 -4.43
N LEU A 67 11.52 -1.71 -5.76
CA LEU A 67 12.44 -1.01 -6.65
C LEU A 67 12.53 0.47 -6.29
N ARG A 68 11.38 1.14 -6.06
CA ARG A 68 11.36 2.53 -5.61
C ARG A 68 12.04 2.70 -4.25
N ALA A 69 11.85 1.78 -3.31
CA ALA A 69 12.49 1.82 -2.00
C ALA A 69 14.01 1.59 -2.07
N ILE A 70 14.46 0.79 -3.03
CA ILE A 70 15.88 0.51 -3.29
C ILE A 70 16.56 1.71 -3.98
N GLU A 71 15.90 2.33 -4.97
CA GLU A 71 16.40 3.50 -5.69
C GLU A 71 16.35 4.79 -4.86
N ALA A 72 15.42 4.89 -3.89
CA ALA A 72 15.32 6.07 -3.03
C ALA A 72 16.45 6.08 -1.98
N PRO A 73 17.34 7.08 -1.97
CA PRO A 73 18.36 7.22 -0.95
C PRO A 73 17.72 7.70 0.35
N ALA A 74 17.18 6.78 1.16
CA ALA A 74 16.80 6.97 2.57
C ALA A 74 15.93 8.21 2.92
N GLU A 75 15.28 8.86 1.97
CA GLU A 75 14.37 9.98 2.25
C GLU A 75 12.93 9.49 2.30
N GLU A 76 12.44 9.46 3.55
CA GLU A 76 11.06 9.47 4.05
C GLU A 76 9.99 8.58 3.38
N PRO A 77 9.22 7.81 4.18
CA PRO A 77 8.04 7.12 3.69
C PRO A 77 7.00 8.17 3.29
N GLU A 78 6.97 8.53 2.01
CA GLU A 78 5.84 9.24 1.45
C GLU A 78 4.59 8.38 1.69
N ARG A 79 3.71 8.98 2.49
CA ARG A 79 2.40 8.45 2.89
C ARG A 79 1.72 7.74 1.73
N PRO A 80 0.96 6.66 2.02
CA PRO A 80 0.32 5.85 1.00
C PRO A 80 -0.37 6.76 0.00
N ALA A 81 -0.04 6.58 -1.27
CA ALA A 81 -0.71 7.21 -2.39
C ALA A 81 -2.20 7.23 -2.11
N SER A 82 -2.70 8.38 -1.67
CA SER A 82 -4.06 8.79 -1.89
C SER A 82 -4.30 8.48 -3.36
N GLN A 83 -5.22 7.55 -3.58
CA GLN A 83 -5.76 7.20 -4.87
C GLN A 83 -5.87 8.48 -5.72
N PRO A 84 -5.57 8.45 -7.02
CA PRO A 84 -5.98 9.50 -7.92
C PRO A 84 -7.52 9.46 -8.05
N GLY A 85 -8.21 9.89 -6.99
CA GLY A 85 -9.55 10.43 -7.08
C GLY A 85 -9.43 11.71 -7.89
N ALA A 86 -10.04 11.69 -9.07
CA ALA A 86 -10.01 12.78 -10.03
C ALA A 86 -10.21 14.16 -9.37
N PRO A 87 -9.51 15.20 -9.82
CA PRO A 87 -9.81 16.56 -9.42
C PRO A 87 -11.20 16.91 -9.95
N GLN A 88 -12.16 17.13 -9.06
CA GLN A 88 -13.29 18.01 -9.35
C GLN A 88 -13.02 19.38 -8.71
N PRO A 89 -12.57 20.39 -9.49
CA PRO A 89 -12.72 21.79 -9.13
C PRO A 89 -13.74 22.40 -10.09
N GLY A 90 -15.02 22.13 -9.83
CA GLY A 90 -16.14 22.65 -10.59
C GLY A 90 -17.26 23.13 -9.68
N ALA A 91 -16.99 24.09 -8.78
CA ALA A 91 -18.05 24.87 -8.13
C ALA A 91 -17.49 26.20 -7.57
N PRO A 92 -17.80 27.36 -8.17
CA PRO A 92 -17.45 28.65 -7.59
C PRO A 92 -18.33 29.00 -6.38
N PRO A 93 -17.81 29.71 -5.35
CA PRO A 93 -18.62 30.27 -4.28
C PRO A 93 -19.30 31.56 -4.74
N GLY A 94 -20.54 31.45 -5.22
CA GLY A 94 -21.37 32.55 -5.71
C GLY A 94 -22.40 33.03 -4.69
N ARG A 95 -21.98 33.98 -3.86
CA ARG A 95 -22.74 35.05 -3.17
C ARG A 95 -24.16 35.35 -3.70
N GLY A 96 -25.17 35.38 -2.81
CA GLY A 96 -26.40 36.17 -3.01
C GLY A 96 -27.66 35.71 -2.25
N PRO A 97 -28.27 36.55 -1.38
CA PRO A 97 -29.51 36.26 -0.66
C PRO A 97 -30.74 36.87 -1.37
N ALA A 98 -31.84 36.11 -1.48
CA ALA A 98 -33.21 36.61 -1.70
C ALA A 98 -34.17 35.42 -1.52
N ALA A 99 -34.94 35.36 -0.43
CA ALA A 99 -36.28 35.94 -0.33
C ALA A 99 -37.32 35.23 -1.22
N GLY A 100 -38.28 34.57 -0.55
CA GLY A 100 -39.66 34.52 -1.04
C GLY A 100 -40.19 33.17 -1.48
N GLY A 101 -41.33 32.78 -0.87
CA GLY A 101 -42.26 31.78 -1.41
C GLY A 101 -42.18 30.44 -0.70
N ALA A 102 -42.97 30.20 0.35
CA ALA A 102 -44.33 29.61 0.26
C ALA A 102 -44.28 28.13 -0.17
N ARG A 103 -44.89 27.13 0.49
CA ARG A 103 -45.85 26.99 1.60
C ARG A 103 -45.85 25.49 1.97
N PRO A 104 -46.43 25.10 3.12
CA PRO A 104 -46.33 23.75 3.68
C PRO A 104 -47.35 22.77 3.09
N SER A 105 -47.04 21.48 3.13
CA SER A 105 -48.06 20.42 3.14
C SER A 105 -47.62 19.27 4.02
N SER A 106 -48.27 19.22 5.18
CA SER A 106 -48.38 18.07 6.07
C SER A 106 -49.13 16.94 5.37
N ALA A 107 -48.64 15.71 5.58
CA ALA A 107 -49.42 14.48 5.75
C ALA A 107 -48.38 13.41 6.12
N ASP A 108 -48.18 13.08 7.39
CA ASP A 108 -49.06 12.27 8.23
C ASP A 108 -49.32 10.86 7.69
N ALA A 109 -49.19 9.91 8.62
CA ALA A 109 -49.76 8.57 8.65
C ALA A 109 -48.97 7.38 8.07
N SER A 110 -48.63 6.52 9.03
CA SER A 110 -48.78 5.05 9.02
C SER A 110 -47.63 4.24 8.43
N ALA A 111 -46.78 3.59 9.25
CA ALA A 111 -47.02 2.50 10.21
C ALA A 111 -47.36 1.15 9.58
N SER A 112 -46.77 0.11 10.18
CA SER A 112 -47.00 -1.35 9.99
C SER A 112 -46.08 -1.97 8.93
N SER A 113 -44.95 -2.57 9.30
CA SER A 113 -44.81 -3.83 10.07
C SER A 113 -45.48 -5.01 9.37
N THR A 114 -44.70 -5.80 8.63
CA THR A 114 -44.89 -7.26 8.57
C THR A 114 -43.63 -7.94 8.01
N PRO A 115 -42.92 -8.75 8.81
CA PRO A 115 -42.04 -9.78 8.29
C PRO A 115 -42.90 -11.01 7.94
N ARG A 116 -42.70 -11.56 6.74
CA ARG A 116 -43.20 -12.87 6.36
C ARG A 116 -42.00 -13.80 6.21
N TRP A 117 -42.11 -14.90 6.92
CA TRP A 117 -41.12 -15.94 7.21
C TRP A 117 -40.56 -16.59 5.95
#